data_AF-A0A1H3CN10-F1
#
_entry.id   AF-A0A1H3CN10-F1
#
_cell.length_a   1.000
_cell.length_b   1.000
_cell.length_c   1.000
_cell.angle_alpha   90.00
_cell.angle_beta   90.00
_cell.angle_gamma   90.00
#
_symmetry.space_group_name_H-M   'P 1'
#
loop_
_entity.id
_entity.type
_entity.pdbx_description
1 polymer ?
#
loop_
_entity_poly.entity_id
_entity_poly.type
_entity_poly.pdbx_seq_one_letter_code
_entity_poly.pdbx_strand_id
1 'polypeptide(L)'
;MNLLKKSWPWIIGLIVLALVLILAGYGIYKTQEAARLVAEKQAAIESHVNPGDVLRQVYDAEFSNQEEMHFTRADNAKGNAQALLKESTDEEGNPVSLMLVYDRKSKNEKCNLVALERITYEQVENARHPINTEILDIYAVVREDGTVISSGKTDWGDPGSPAFNDATGE
;
A
#
# COMPACT_ATOMS: atom_id res chain seq x y z
N MET A 1 11.61 68.37 38.16
CA MET A 1 10.71 67.20 38.06
C MET A 1 10.14 67.14 36.63
N ASN A 2 10.91 66.63 35.65
CA ASN A 2 10.48 66.60 34.23
C ASN A 2 11.18 65.50 33.41
N LEU A 3 11.45 64.34 34.03
CA LEU A 3 12.07 63.19 33.33
C LEU A 3 11.04 62.19 32.76
N LEU A 4 9.74 62.37 33.05
CA LEU A 4 8.70 61.41 32.69
C LEU A 4 8.05 61.62 31.31
N LYS A 5 8.33 62.72 30.61
CA LYS A 5 7.68 63.03 29.32
C LYS A 5 8.50 62.65 28.07
N LYS A 6 9.76 62.22 28.20
CA LYS A 6 10.68 62.04 27.06
C LYS A 6 10.82 60.60 26.55
N SER A 7 10.41 59.59 27.33
CA SER A 7 10.55 58.16 26.97
C SER A 7 9.31 57.53 26.33
N TRP A 8 8.17 58.21 26.37
CA TRP A 8 6.87 57.70 25.90
C TRP A 8 6.82 57.20 24.44
N PRO A 9 7.44 57.87 23.45
CA PRO A 9 7.38 57.38 22.07
C PRO A 9 8.19 56.09 21.85
N TRP A 10 9.26 55.88 22.60
CA TRP A 10 10.07 54.65 22.53
C TRP A 10 9.37 53.45 23.16
N ILE A 11 8.64 53.68 24.25
CA ILE A 11 7.84 52.63 24.92
C ILE A 11 6.70 52.17 24.01
N ILE A 12 6.01 53.10 23.35
CA ILE A 12 4.95 52.77 22.38
C ILE A 12 5.52 52.01 21.19
N GLY A 13 6.68 52.42 20.66
CA GLY A 13 7.36 51.70 19.58
C GLY A 13 7.74 50.26 19.93
N LEU A 14 8.22 50.01 21.15
CA LEU A 14 8.52 48.66 21.65
C LEU A 14 7.27 47.79 21.80
N ILE A 15 6.15 48.37 22.26
CA ILE A 15 4.87 47.64 22.39
C ILE A 15 4.33 47.24 21.01
N VAL A 16 4.38 48.14 20.04
CA VAL A 16 3.95 47.86 18.66
C VAL A 16 4.85 46.79 18.02
N LEU A 17 6.17 46.87 18.20
CA LEU A 17 7.10 45.86 17.69
C LEU A 17 6.86 44.49 18.32
N ALA A 18 6.63 44.43 19.64
CA ALA A 18 6.30 43.20 20.34
C ALA A 18 5.00 42.57 19.81
N LEU A 19 3.96 43.38 19.59
CA LEU A 19 2.69 42.94 19.00
C LEU A 19 2.87 42.37 17.59
N VAL A 20 3.67 43.02 16.74
CA VAL A 20 3.96 42.53 15.39
C VAL A 20 4.70 41.19 15.42
N LEU A 21 5.70 41.04 16.30
CA LEU A 21 6.44 39.79 16.44
C LEU A 21 5.57 38.65 16.97
N ILE A 22 4.66 38.93 17.92
CA ILE A 22 3.71 37.94 18.43
C ILE A 22 2.74 37.49 17.32
N LEU A 23 2.20 38.42 16.53
CA LEU A 23 1.28 38.09 15.44
C LEU A 23 1.97 37.31 14.32
N ALA A 24 3.19 37.69 13.95
CA ALA A 24 3.98 36.97 12.95
C ALA A 24 4.34 35.57 13.43
N GLY A 25 4.79 35.42 14.68
CA GLY A 25 5.08 34.13 15.29
C GLY A 25 3.84 33.23 15.36
N TYR A 26 2.67 33.79 15.69
CA TYR A 26 1.40 33.06 15.69
C TYR A 26 1.00 32.58 14.29
N GLY A 27 1.19 33.41 13.26
CA GLY A 27 0.97 33.03 11.87
C GLY A 27 1.86 31.85 11.45
N ILE A 28 3.16 31.93 11.74
CA ILE A 28 4.13 30.87 11.43
C ILE A 28 3.75 29.57 12.16
N TYR A 29 3.44 29.66 13.45
CA TYR A 29 3.01 28.51 14.25
C TYR A 29 1.79 27.80 13.63
N LYS A 30 0.73 28.55 13.28
CA LYS A 30 -0.46 27.97 12.63
C LYS A 30 -0.15 27.29 11.30
N THR A 31 0.74 27.87 10.49
CA THR A 31 1.11 27.26 9.20
C THR A 31 1.86 25.94 9.38
N GLN A 32 2.76 25.86 10.37
CA GLN A 32 3.50 24.63 10.67
C GLN A 32 2.58 23.55 11.25
N GLU A 33 1.63 23.91 12.11
CA GLU A 33 0.63 23.00 12.65
C GLU A 33 -0.29 22.43 11.55
N ALA A 34 -0.75 23.28 10.63
CA ALA A 34 -1.53 22.84 9.47
C ALA A 34 -0.73 21.89 8.57
N ALA A 35 0.52 22.21 8.26
CA ALA A 35 1.39 21.34 7.47
C ALA A 35 1.63 19.99 8.16
N ARG A 36 1.82 19.98 9.49
CA ARG A 36 1.97 18.74 10.28
C ARG A 36 0.70 17.90 10.26
N LEU A 37 -0.48 18.51 10.45
CA LEU A 37 -1.76 17.80 10.38
C LEU A 37 -2.03 17.22 9.00
N VAL A 38 -1.64 17.92 7.93
CA VAL A 38 -1.73 17.39 6.56
C VAL A 38 -0.79 16.21 6.39
N ALA A 39 0.47 16.32 6.83
CA ALA A 39 1.43 15.22 6.78
C ALA A 39 0.99 14.00 7.61
N GLU A 40 0.42 14.23 8.79
CA GLU A 40 -0.12 13.17 9.67
C GLU A 40 -1.34 12.49 9.05
N LYS A 41 -2.26 13.26 8.45
CA LYS A 41 -3.40 12.71 7.71
C LYS A 41 -2.96 11.94 6.47
N GLN A 42 -1.98 12.45 5.73
CA GLN A 42 -1.42 11.78 4.57
C GLN A 42 -0.74 10.47 4.96
N ALA A 43 0.06 10.49 6.04
CA ALA A 43 0.67 9.28 6.60
C ALA A 43 -0.39 8.28 7.11
N ALA A 44 -1.50 8.76 7.68
CA ALA A 44 -2.60 7.90 8.10
C ALA A 44 -3.33 7.26 6.89
N ILE A 45 -3.53 8.00 5.81
CA ILE A 45 -4.09 7.49 4.54
C ILE A 45 -3.13 6.46 3.92
N GLU A 46 -1.84 6.77 3.85
CA GLU A 46 -0.80 5.83 3.37
C GLU A 46 -0.65 4.59 4.26
N SER A 47 -0.97 4.70 5.55
CA SER A 47 -0.94 3.55 6.46
C SER A 47 -2.12 2.60 6.27
N HIS A 48 -3.22 3.04 5.64
CA HIS A 48 -4.40 2.23 5.39
C HIS A 48 -4.56 1.88 3.90
N VAL A 49 -3.53 1.25 3.31
CA VAL A 49 -3.70 0.57 2.02
C VAL A 49 -4.62 -0.63 2.24
N ASN A 50 -5.76 -0.68 1.56
CA ASN A 50 -6.66 -1.84 1.58
C ASN A 50 -6.05 -2.95 0.72
N PRO A 51 -5.70 -4.12 1.28
CA PRO A 51 -5.12 -5.21 0.50
C PRO A 51 -5.99 -5.64 -0.69
N GLY A 52 -7.32 -5.53 -0.60
CA GLY A 52 -8.22 -5.85 -1.71
C GLY A 52 -8.06 -4.92 -2.91
N ASP A 53 -7.72 -3.65 -2.68
CA ASP A 53 -7.48 -2.68 -3.78
C ASP A 53 -6.13 -2.94 -4.43
N VAL A 54 -5.14 -3.45 -3.68
CA VAL A 54 -3.85 -3.90 -4.23
C VAL A 54 -4.05 -5.11 -5.14
N LEU A 55 -4.84 -6.10 -4.69
CA LEU A 55 -5.17 -7.26 -5.52
C LEU A 55 -5.89 -6.84 -6.81
N ARG A 56 -6.80 -5.86 -6.72
CA ARG A 56 -7.49 -5.34 -7.90
C ARG A 56 -6.54 -4.66 -8.89
N GLN A 57 -5.54 -3.93 -8.43
CA GLN A 57 -4.54 -3.32 -9.31
C GLN A 57 -3.77 -4.37 -10.12
N VAL A 58 -3.38 -5.49 -9.49
CA VAL A 58 -2.74 -6.61 -10.19
C VAL A 58 -3.71 -7.24 -11.20
N TYR A 59 -4.97 -7.47 -10.81
CA TYR A 59 -6.01 -7.97 -11.73
C TYR A 59 -6.17 -7.06 -12.96
N ASP A 60 -6.34 -5.77 -12.75
CA ASP A 60 -6.58 -4.80 -13.80
C ASP A 60 -5.39 -4.71 -14.77
N ALA A 61 -4.16 -4.75 -14.25
CA ALA A 61 -2.94 -4.67 -15.05
C ALA A 61 -2.66 -5.94 -15.89
N GLU A 62 -2.83 -7.13 -15.28
CA GLU A 62 -2.31 -8.38 -15.85
C GLU A 62 -3.40 -9.29 -16.44
N PHE A 63 -4.64 -9.23 -15.90
CA PHE A 63 -5.66 -10.26 -16.13
C PHE A 63 -6.97 -9.73 -16.73
N SER A 64 -7.28 -8.45 -16.62
CA SER A 64 -8.57 -7.87 -17.05
C SER A 64 -8.91 -8.06 -18.53
N ASN A 65 -7.90 -8.18 -19.39
CA ASN A 65 -8.05 -8.38 -20.83
C ASN A 65 -8.01 -9.86 -21.24
N GLN A 66 -7.90 -10.80 -20.29
CA GLN A 66 -7.88 -12.23 -20.56
C GLN A 66 -9.27 -12.84 -20.44
N GLU A 67 -9.65 -13.71 -21.37
CA GLU A 67 -10.92 -14.43 -21.31
C GLU A 67 -10.96 -15.35 -20.08
N GLU A 68 -12.16 -15.53 -19.50
CA GLU A 68 -12.43 -16.38 -18.33
C GLU A 68 -11.76 -15.96 -17.01
N MET A 69 -11.08 -14.82 -16.97
CA MET A 69 -10.55 -14.24 -15.74
C MET A 69 -11.57 -13.33 -15.08
N HIS A 70 -11.88 -13.57 -13.82
CA HIS A 70 -12.82 -12.79 -13.03
C HIS A 70 -12.16 -12.29 -11.75
N PHE A 71 -12.63 -11.19 -11.16
CA PHE A 71 -12.17 -10.75 -9.86
C PHE A 71 -13.24 -11.05 -8.80
N THR A 72 -13.07 -12.13 -8.04
CA THR A 72 -13.94 -12.44 -6.91
C THR A 72 -13.15 -12.35 -5.61
N ARG A 73 -13.44 -11.34 -4.78
CA ARG A 73 -12.79 -11.18 -3.48
C ARG A 73 -13.08 -12.41 -2.61
N ALA A 74 -12.04 -12.91 -1.98
CA ALA A 74 -12.10 -14.00 -1.02
C ALA A 74 -11.30 -13.59 0.23
N ASP A 75 -11.72 -14.09 1.39
CA ASP A 75 -10.96 -13.97 2.62
C ASP A 75 -10.61 -15.39 3.07
N ASN A 76 -9.33 -15.65 3.33
CA ASN A 76 -8.95 -16.95 3.87
C ASN A 76 -9.21 -17.00 5.38
N ALA A 77 -9.20 -18.20 5.96
CA ALA A 77 -9.42 -18.40 7.40
C ALA A 77 -8.37 -17.70 8.31
N LYS A 78 -7.26 -17.22 7.74
CA LYS A 78 -6.22 -16.46 8.43
C LYS A 78 -6.42 -14.93 8.33
N GLY A 79 -7.43 -14.48 7.59
CA GLY A 79 -7.73 -13.07 7.38
C GLY A 79 -6.84 -12.36 6.35
N ASN A 80 -6.06 -13.11 5.56
CA ASN A 80 -5.32 -12.51 4.45
C ASN A 80 -6.30 -12.25 3.30
N ALA A 81 -6.21 -11.06 2.71
CA ALA A 81 -7.01 -10.73 1.55
C ALA A 81 -6.57 -11.57 0.35
N GLN A 82 -7.54 -12.12 -0.37
CA GLN A 82 -7.33 -12.90 -1.57
C GLN A 82 -8.36 -12.53 -2.65
N ALA A 83 -8.07 -12.91 -3.89
CA ALA A 83 -9.02 -12.84 -4.98
C ALA A 83 -8.93 -14.12 -5.82
N LEU A 84 -10.06 -14.79 -6.01
CA LEU A 84 -10.20 -15.89 -6.95
C LEU A 84 -10.29 -15.31 -8.36
N LEU A 85 -9.37 -15.77 -9.23
CA LEU A 85 -9.28 -15.36 -10.63
C LEU A 85 -10.03 -16.30 -11.57
N LYS A 86 -9.84 -17.60 -11.38
CA LYS A 86 -10.39 -18.65 -12.23
C LYS A 86 -10.51 -19.94 -11.45
N GLU A 87 -11.57 -20.70 -11.73
CA GLU A 87 -11.68 -22.11 -11.36
C GLU A 87 -11.60 -22.96 -12.63
N SER A 88 -10.90 -24.10 -12.53
CA SER A 88 -10.76 -25.06 -13.62
C SER A 88 -10.56 -26.47 -13.07
N THR A 89 -10.17 -27.39 -13.94
CA THR A 89 -9.83 -28.77 -13.59
C THR A 89 -8.50 -29.13 -14.28
N ASP A 90 -7.62 -29.86 -13.59
CA ASP A 90 -6.39 -30.38 -14.20
C ASP A 90 -6.68 -31.61 -15.09
N GLU A 91 -5.62 -32.21 -15.65
CA GLU A 91 -5.73 -33.36 -16.56
C GLU A 91 -6.26 -34.62 -15.84
N GLU A 92 -6.02 -34.72 -14.54
CA GLU A 92 -6.44 -35.80 -13.66
C GLU A 92 -7.87 -35.65 -13.12
N GLY A 93 -8.54 -34.52 -13.39
CA GLY A 93 -9.91 -34.27 -12.94
C GLY A 93 -10.01 -33.55 -11.59
N ASN A 94 -8.91 -33.06 -11.04
CA ASN A 94 -8.88 -32.34 -9.77
C ASN A 94 -9.29 -30.87 -9.95
N PRO A 95 -10.11 -30.30 -9.05
CA PRO A 95 -10.37 -28.86 -9.04
C PRO A 95 -9.09 -28.04 -8.88
N VAL A 96 -8.98 -26.96 -9.64
CA VAL A 96 -7.87 -26.01 -9.60
C VAL A 96 -8.42 -24.59 -9.44
N SER A 97 -7.85 -23.83 -8.53
CA SER A 97 -8.12 -22.40 -8.38
C SER A 97 -6.87 -21.58 -8.70
N LEU A 98 -7.03 -20.54 -9.51
CA LEU A 98 -6.03 -19.51 -9.70
C LEU A 98 -6.38 -18.31 -8.82
N MET A 99 -5.45 -17.84 -7.99
CA MET A 99 -5.73 -16.83 -6.97
C MET A 99 -4.63 -15.78 -6.87
N LEU A 100 -5.01 -14.53 -6.58
CA LEU A 100 -4.11 -13.52 -6.06
C LEU A 100 -4.18 -13.49 -4.54
N VAL A 101 -3.03 -13.45 -3.89
CA VAL A 101 -2.91 -13.45 -2.43
C VAL A 101 -2.01 -12.30 -1.99
N TYR A 102 -2.54 -11.41 -1.15
CA TYR A 102 -1.71 -10.36 -0.58
C TYR A 102 -0.74 -10.97 0.43
N ASP A 103 0.54 -10.65 0.29
CA ASP A 103 1.61 -11.14 1.18
C ASP A 103 1.99 -10.06 2.21
N ARG A 104 2.79 -9.07 1.80
CA ARG A 104 3.34 -8.03 2.67
C ARG A 104 3.79 -6.79 1.89
N LYS A 105 4.31 -5.79 2.60
CA LYS A 105 5.11 -4.72 1.99
C LYS A 105 6.50 -5.24 1.60
N SER A 106 7.08 -4.69 0.54
CA SER A 106 8.47 -4.95 0.15
C SER A 106 9.46 -4.54 1.23
N LYS A 107 10.68 -5.06 1.16
CA LYS A 107 11.77 -4.77 2.11
C LYS A 107 12.09 -3.29 2.26
N ASN A 108 12.00 -2.51 1.18
CA ASN A 108 12.15 -1.05 1.21
C ASN A 108 10.83 -0.29 1.49
N GLU A 109 9.73 -0.99 1.75
CA GLU A 109 8.37 -0.51 2.00
C GLU A 109 7.71 0.31 0.87
N LYS A 110 8.35 0.41 -0.30
CA LYS A 110 7.83 1.18 -1.45
C LYS A 110 6.78 0.44 -2.28
N CYS A 111 6.71 -0.88 -2.14
CA CYS A 111 5.77 -1.73 -2.88
C CYS A 111 4.92 -2.58 -1.92
N ASN A 112 3.73 -2.96 -2.38
CA ASN A 112 2.98 -4.08 -1.82
C ASN A 112 3.24 -5.33 -2.67
N LEU A 113 3.41 -6.48 -2.05
CA LEU A 113 3.69 -7.75 -2.71
C LEU A 113 2.42 -8.62 -2.77
N VAL A 114 2.17 -9.19 -3.93
CA VAL A 114 1.03 -10.07 -4.22
C VAL A 114 1.54 -11.33 -4.90
N ALA A 115 1.24 -12.50 -4.34
CA ALA A 115 1.53 -13.77 -4.98
C ALA A 115 0.38 -14.18 -5.92
N LEU A 116 0.72 -14.68 -7.09
CA LEU A 116 -0.19 -15.43 -7.96
C LEU A 116 0.00 -16.91 -7.65
N GLU A 117 -1.03 -17.52 -7.09
CA GLU A 117 -1.01 -18.91 -6.66
C GLU A 117 -1.95 -19.77 -7.51
N ARG A 118 -1.49 -20.96 -7.86
CA ARG A 118 -2.35 -22.05 -8.36
C ARG A 118 -2.50 -23.07 -7.25
N ILE A 119 -3.74 -23.36 -6.88
CA ILE A 119 -4.05 -24.33 -5.84
C ILE A 119 -4.82 -25.47 -6.47
N THR A 120 -4.26 -26.68 -6.37
CA THR A 120 -4.94 -27.92 -6.78
C THR A 120 -5.53 -28.58 -5.55
N TYR A 121 -6.77 -29.03 -5.68
CA TYR A 121 -7.52 -29.69 -4.63
C TYR A 121 -7.87 -31.10 -5.03
N GLU A 122 -7.78 -32.05 -4.10
CA GLU A 122 -8.50 -33.30 -4.25
C GLU A 122 -9.95 -33.14 -3.76
N GLN A 123 -10.85 -33.88 -4.39
CA GLN A 123 -12.23 -34.01 -3.95
C GLN A 123 -12.35 -35.28 -3.09
N VAL A 124 -12.44 -35.13 -1.77
CA VAL A 124 -12.67 -36.25 -0.85
C VAL A 124 -14.05 -36.09 -0.24
N GLU A 125 -14.93 -37.04 -0.53
CA GLU A 125 -16.35 -36.98 -0.18
C GLU A 125 -16.99 -35.65 -0.62
N ASN A 126 -17.43 -34.82 0.34
CA ASN A 126 -18.11 -33.55 0.10
C ASN A 126 -17.21 -32.33 0.37
N ALA A 127 -15.90 -32.50 0.50
CA ALA A 127 -14.95 -31.43 0.81
C ALA A 127 -13.80 -31.38 -0.20
N ARG A 128 -13.30 -30.15 -0.43
CA ARG A 128 -12.08 -29.90 -1.19
C ARG A 128 -10.91 -29.80 -0.24
N HIS A 129 -9.85 -30.55 -0.50
CA HIS A 129 -8.62 -30.53 0.29
C HIS A 129 -7.45 -30.08 -0.60
N PRO A 130 -6.73 -28.99 -0.25
CA PRO A 130 -5.60 -28.54 -1.05
C PRO A 130 -4.48 -29.58 -0.97
N ILE A 131 -4.02 -30.06 -2.12
CA ILE A 131 -2.93 -31.05 -2.24
C ILE A 131 -1.66 -30.44 -2.81
N ASN A 132 -1.78 -29.34 -3.55
CA ASN A 132 -0.64 -28.61 -4.10
C ASN A 132 -0.94 -27.11 -4.14
N THR A 133 0.10 -26.31 -3.89
CA THR A 133 0.06 -24.86 -4.06
C THR A 133 1.35 -24.43 -4.74
N GLU A 134 1.21 -23.82 -5.91
CA GLU A 134 2.32 -23.35 -6.74
C GLU A 134 2.29 -21.83 -6.83
N ILE A 135 3.45 -21.20 -6.71
CA ILE A 135 3.61 -19.78 -7.02
C ILE A 135 3.93 -19.68 -8.50
N LEU A 136 3.11 -18.93 -9.22
CA LEU A 136 3.30 -18.69 -10.65
C LEU A 136 4.02 -17.37 -10.92
N ASP A 137 3.82 -16.38 -10.05
CA ASP A 137 4.57 -15.13 -10.01
C ASP A 137 4.39 -14.45 -8.64
N ILE A 138 5.24 -13.49 -8.35
CA ILE A 138 5.04 -12.48 -7.31
C ILE A 138 5.08 -11.11 -7.96
N TYR A 139 4.04 -10.31 -7.76
CA TYR A 139 3.94 -8.95 -8.28
C TYR A 139 4.30 -7.94 -7.21
N ALA A 140 5.02 -6.89 -7.61
CA ALA A 140 5.16 -5.68 -6.82
C ALA A 140 4.20 -4.60 -7.35
N VAL A 141 3.38 -4.05 -6.46
CA VAL A 141 2.54 -2.88 -6.72
C VAL A 141 3.17 -1.67 -6.06
N VAL A 142 3.69 -0.74 -6.86
CA VAL A 142 4.34 0.49 -6.38
C VAL A 142 3.31 1.35 -5.66
N ARG A 143 3.60 1.76 -4.42
CA ARG A 143 2.64 2.48 -3.57
C ARG A 143 2.37 3.91 -4.01
N GLU A 144 3.30 4.51 -4.75
CA GLU A 144 3.21 5.90 -5.20
C GLU A 144 2.21 6.05 -6.36
N ASP A 145 2.23 5.15 -7.34
CA ASP A 145 1.49 5.29 -8.60
C ASP A 145 0.66 4.07 -9.00
N GLY A 146 0.76 2.95 -8.25
CA GLY A 146 0.06 1.71 -8.55
C GLY A 146 0.68 0.87 -9.67
N THR A 147 1.88 1.22 -10.15
CA THR A 147 2.56 0.44 -11.19
C THR A 147 2.77 -1.00 -10.73
N VAL A 148 2.39 -1.96 -11.58
CA VAL A 148 2.54 -3.40 -11.33
C VAL A 148 3.79 -3.92 -12.04
N ILE A 149 4.63 -4.65 -11.30
CA ILE A 149 5.90 -5.20 -11.79
C ILE A 149 5.92 -6.70 -11.49
N SER A 150 5.99 -7.52 -12.53
CA SER A 150 6.23 -8.97 -12.43
C SER A 150 7.65 -9.25 -11.94
N SER A 151 7.78 -10.17 -10.99
CA SER A 151 9.08 -10.65 -10.51
C SER A 151 9.62 -11.80 -11.36
N GLY A 152 8.73 -12.59 -11.97
CA GLY A 152 9.08 -13.87 -12.59
C GLY A 152 9.47 -14.96 -11.58
N LYS A 153 9.18 -14.77 -10.28
CA LYS A 153 9.49 -15.74 -9.22
C LYS A 153 8.44 -16.84 -9.20
N THR A 154 8.89 -18.09 -9.24
CA THR A 154 8.04 -19.28 -9.07
C THR A 154 8.19 -19.93 -7.69
N ASP A 155 9.11 -19.40 -6.88
CA ASP A 155 9.30 -19.74 -5.48
C ASP A 155 9.68 -18.49 -4.66
N TRP A 156 9.40 -18.49 -3.36
CA TRP A 156 9.79 -17.43 -2.44
C TRP A 156 11.29 -17.16 -2.42
N GLY A 157 12.13 -18.18 -2.62
CA GLY A 157 13.59 -18.09 -2.64
C GLY A 157 14.21 -17.61 -3.96
N ASP A 158 13.45 -17.51 -5.05
CA ASP A 158 13.99 -17.10 -6.35
C ASP A 158 14.55 -15.66 -6.33
N PRO A 159 15.58 -15.31 -7.12
CA PRO A 159 16.18 -13.98 -7.08
C PRO A 159 15.28 -12.87 -7.67
N GLY A 160 14.22 -13.20 -8.42
CA GLY A 160 13.35 -12.23 -9.09
C GLY A 160 14.04 -11.41 -10.20
N SER A 161 13.25 -10.64 -10.93
CA SER A 161 13.72 -9.79 -12.03
C SER A 161 14.49 -8.57 -11.49
N PRO A 162 15.45 -8.01 -12.27
CA PRO A 162 16.15 -6.79 -11.85
C PRO A 162 15.19 -5.63 -11.55
N ALA A 163 14.17 -5.42 -12.39
CA ALA A 163 13.19 -4.35 -12.19
C ALA A 163 12.40 -4.53 -10.88
N PHE A 164 12.02 -5.77 -10.56
CA PHE A 164 11.37 -6.09 -9.30
C PHE A 164 12.29 -5.80 -8.10
N ASN A 165 13.55 -6.25 -8.15
CA ASN A 165 14.50 -6.03 -7.06
C ASN A 165 14.83 -4.56 -6.85
N ASP A 166 14.99 -3.79 -7.93
CA ASP A 166 15.23 -2.34 -7.85
C ASP A 166 14.04 -1.61 -7.19
N ALA A 167 12.81 -2.00 -7.53
CA ALA A 167 11.60 -1.41 -6.98
C ALA A 167 11.34 -1.81 -5.51
N THR A 168 11.68 -3.04 -5.13
CA THR A 168 11.29 -3.64 -3.84
C THR A 168 12.42 -3.66 -2.80
N GLY A 169 13.67 -3.58 -3.24
CA GLY A 169 14.86 -3.71 -2.40
C GLY A 169 15.07 -5.10 -1.80
N GLU A 170 14.40 -6.13 -2.34
CA GLU A 170 14.58 -7.53 -1.94
C GLU A 170 16.05 -7.98 -2.12
#